data_AF-A0A517Y8Y1-F1
#
_entry.id   AF-A0A517Y8Y1-F1
#
_cell.length_a   1.000
_cell.length_b   1.000
_cell.length_c   1.000
_cell.angle_alpha   90.00
_cell.angle_beta   90.00
_cell.angle_gamma   90.00
#
_symmetry.space_group_name_H-M   'P 1'
#
loop_
_entity.id
_entity.type
_entity.pdbx_description
1 polymer ?
#
loop_
_entity_poly.entity_id
_entity_poly.type
_entity_poly.pdbx_seq_one_letter_code
_entity_poly.pdbx_strand_id
1 'polypeptide(L)'
;MIRQIASILLLSVAVLGVTAGCNQNSNPPAANPPASGGNVVGPSDMEKMKAELAKLSPEDAASAEKQHVCLVTDKMLGTMGPPLKVDVDGKPIWICCEGCRDEVLANKDTYLAKLKKE
;
A
#
# COMPACT_ATOMS: atom_id res chain seq x y z
N MET A 1 -46.52 -6.99 -45.68
CA MET A 1 -47.29 -7.91 -44.82
C MET A 1 -47.06 -7.47 -43.38
N ILE A 2 -47.74 -6.44 -42.87
CA ILE A 2 -49.13 -6.45 -42.37
C ILE A 2 -49.32 -7.43 -41.20
N ARG A 3 -49.36 -6.83 -40.01
CA ARG A 3 -50.39 -6.93 -38.96
C ARG A 3 -50.73 -8.33 -38.49
N GLN A 4 -50.45 -8.58 -37.22
CA GLN A 4 -51.19 -9.46 -36.30
C GLN A 4 -50.34 -9.66 -35.02
N ILE A 5 -50.76 -9.56 -33.77
CA ILE A 5 -52.03 -9.36 -33.06
C ILE A 5 -51.62 -8.80 -31.68
N ALA A 6 -52.02 -7.59 -31.31
CA ALA A 6 -53.15 -7.30 -30.41
C ALA A 6 -53.05 -7.86 -28.98
N SER A 7 -53.20 -6.91 -28.04
CA SER A 7 -54.00 -6.99 -26.81
C SER A 7 -53.63 -8.04 -25.76
N ILE A 8 -53.31 -7.53 -24.56
CA ILE A 8 -53.72 -7.95 -23.20
C ILE A 8 -52.86 -7.05 -22.29
N LEU A 9 -53.25 -5.79 -22.04
CA LEU A 9 -54.18 -5.33 -20.99
C LEU A 9 -54.14 -6.16 -19.70
N LEU A 10 -53.92 -5.47 -18.57
CA LEU A 10 -54.24 -5.85 -17.19
C LEU A 10 -53.22 -6.83 -16.57
N LEU A 11 -52.70 -6.68 -15.37
CA LEU A 11 -53.10 -5.89 -14.21
C LEU A 11 -51.88 -5.89 -13.27
N SER A 12 -51.77 -4.84 -12.43
CA SER A 12 -51.30 -4.84 -11.04
C SER A 12 -50.45 -6.04 -10.59
N VAL A 13 -49.25 -5.83 -10.06
CA VAL A 13 -49.07 -5.82 -8.59
C VAL A 13 -47.92 -4.89 -8.20
N ALA A 14 -48.24 -3.96 -7.31
CA ALA A 14 -47.30 -3.21 -6.51
C ALA A 14 -46.40 -4.16 -5.72
N VAL A 15 -45.08 -4.05 -5.88
CA VAL A 15 -44.14 -4.52 -4.87
C VAL A 15 -43.46 -3.28 -4.29
N LEU A 16 -44.10 -2.74 -3.24
CA LEU A 16 -43.37 -2.04 -2.21
C LEU A 16 -42.40 -3.04 -1.58
N GLY A 17 -41.12 -2.70 -1.58
CA GLY A 17 -40.13 -3.43 -0.80
C GLY A 17 -38.78 -3.38 -1.45
N VAL A 18 -37.85 -2.69 -0.80
CA VAL A 18 -36.61 -3.28 -0.26
C VAL A 18 -35.67 -2.12 0.06
N THR A 19 -35.70 -1.77 1.34
CA THR A 19 -34.56 -1.35 2.18
C THR A 19 -33.49 -0.50 1.50
N ALA A 20 -33.47 0.79 1.84
CA ALA A 20 -32.23 1.57 1.86
C ALA A 20 -31.32 0.99 2.94
N GLY A 21 -30.66 -0.13 2.62
CA GLY A 21 -29.52 -0.64 3.35
C GLY A 21 -28.31 0.18 2.96
N CYS A 22 -27.89 1.09 3.84
CA CYS A 22 -26.54 1.63 3.77
C CYS A 22 -25.58 0.53 4.25
N ASN A 23 -25.21 -0.36 3.33
CA ASN A 23 -24.08 -1.27 3.47
C ASN A 23 -22.80 -0.49 3.17
N GLN A 24 -22.32 0.28 4.15
CA GLN A 24 -20.98 0.87 4.10
C GLN A 24 -19.97 -0.13 4.68
N ASN A 25 -19.82 -1.23 3.96
CA ASN A 25 -18.60 -2.01 4.01
C ASN A 25 -17.54 -1.27 3.19
N SER A 26 -16.58 -0.64 3.87
CA SER A 26 -15.28 -0.30 3.30
C SER A 26 -14.26 -0.37 4.41
N ASN A 27 -14.09 -1.56 4.97
CA ASN A 27 -12.89 -1.88 5.73
C ASN A 27 -11.84 -2.31 4.69
N PRO A 28 -10.76 -1.55 4.46
CA PRO A 28 -9.60 -2.11 3.78
C PRO A 28 -9.08 -3.29 4.62
N PRO A 29 -8.43 -4.32 4.02
CA PRO A 29 -7.81 -5.37 4.80
C PRO A 29 -6.66 -4.75 5.59
N ALA A 30 -6.95 -4.39 6.84
CA ALA A 30 -5.96 -4.06 7.84
C ALA A 30 -5.16 -5.34 8.11
N ALA A 31 -4.05 -5.49 7.40
CA ALA A 31 -2.94 -6.27 7.90
C ALA A 31 -2.64 -5.75 9.32
N ASN A 32 -2.70 -6.66 10.28
CA ASN A 32 -2.67 -6.40 11.71
C ASN A 32 -1.56 -5.39 12.10
N PRO A 33 -1.87 -4.28 12.80
CA PRO A 33 -0.82 -3.51 13.44
C PRO A 33 -0.28 -4.30 14.65
N PRO A 34 1.05 -4.49 14.79
CA PRO A 34 1.60 -5.03 16.02
C PRO A 34 1.41 -3.98 17.12
N ALA A 35 0.89 -4.46 18.25
CA ALA A 35 0.77 -3.67 19.45
C ALA A 35 2.12 -3.12 19.91
N SER A 36 2.21 -1.81 20.12
CA SER A 36 2.98 -1.23 21.23
C SER A 36 2.38 0.11 21.62
N GLY A 37 2.02 0.19 22.90
CA GLY A 37 1.27 1.28 23.49
C GLY A 37 2.08 2.55 23.70
N GLY A 38 1.32 3.59 24.02
CA GLY A 38 1.82 4.90 24.40
C GLY A 38 0.96 5.96 23.74
N ASN A 39 0.11 6.64 24.52
CA ASN A 39 -0.67 7.78 24.07
C ASN A 39 0.29 8.93 23.75
N VAL A 40 0.81 8.94 22.52
CA VAL A 40 1.43 10.09 21.88
C VAL A 40 0.64 10.33 20.61
N VAL A 41 -0.04 11.48 20.56
CA VAL A 41 -0.72 11.95 19.35
C VAL A 41 0.38 12.36 18.37
N GLY A 42 0.89 11.38 17.63
CA GLY A 42 1.88 11.54 16.56
C GLY A 42 1.49 10.68 15.36
N PRO A 43 1.94 11.01 14.15
CA PRO A 43 1.61 10.26 12.94
C PRO A 43 2.12 8.82 13.06
N SER A 44 1.28 7.88 12.65
CA SER A 44 1.59 6.44 12.59
C SER A 44 2.82 6.19 11.70
N ASP A 45 3.53 5.10 11.92
CA ASP A 45 4.71 4.77 11.12
C ASP A 45 4.37 4.64 9.61
N MET A 46 3.17 4.18 9.29
CA MET A 46 2.65 4.12 7.91
C MET A 46 2.37 5.50 7.33
N GLU A 47 1.85 6.44 8.14
CA GLU A 47 1.62 7.82 7.70
C GLU A 47 2.94 8.53 7.44
N LYS A 48 3.95 8.29 8.30
CA LYS A 48 5.33 8.75 8.09
C LYS A 48 5.92 8.18 6.80
N MET A 49 5.77 6.88 6.57
CA MET A 49 6.20 6.25 5.32
C MET A 49 5.59 6.97 4.11
N LYS A 50 4.26 7.10 4.08
CA LYS A 50 3.58 7.74 2.96
C LYS A 50 3.98 9.21 2.76
N ALA A 51 4.16 9.96 3.85
CA ALA A 51 4.57 11.35 3.81
C ALA A 51 6.00 11.52 3.26
N GLU A 52 6.93 10.64 3.67
CA GLU A 52 8.30 10.65 3.17
C GLU A 52 8.40 10.13 1.73
N LEU A 53 7.66 9.08 1.38
CA LEU A 53 7.57 8.56 0.00
C LEU A 53 6.98 9.59 -0.97
N ALA A 54 6.02 10.40 -0.53
CA ALA A 54 5.45 11.47 -1.35
C ALA A 54 6.47 12.57 -1.73
N LYS A 55 7.63 12.62 -1.08
CA LYS A 55 8.73 13.53 -1.43
C LYS A 55 9.59 12.98 -2.58
N LEU A 56 9.44 11.71 -2.93
CA LEU A 56 10.14 11.06 -4.02
C LEU A 56 9.31 11.11 -5.31
N SER A 57 9.96 10.86 -6.44
CA SER A 57 9.27 10.63 -7.72
C SER A 57 8.32 9.43 -7.61
N PRO A 58 7.18 9.42 -8.33
CA PRO A 58 6.18 8.35 -8.22
C PRO A 58 6.73 6.94 -8.49
N GLU A 59 7.69 6.80 -9.41
CA GLU A 59 8.36 5.53 -9.72
C GLU A 59 9.23 5.04 -8.54
N ASP A 60 9.91 5.98 -7.90
CA ASP A 60 10.79 5.74 -6.76
C ASP A 60 9.98 5.44 -5.49
N ALA A 61 8.92 6.20 -5.24
CA ALA A 61 7.97 5.96 -4.17
C ALA A 61 7.33 4.56 -4.27
N ALA A 62 6.88 4.16 -5.46
CA ALA A 62 6.30 2.84 -5.68
C ALA A 62 7.33 1.71 -5.46
N SER A 63 8.60 1.93 -5.83
CA SER A 63 9.67 0.96 -5.59
C SER A 63 10.05 0.86 -4.12
N ALA A 64 10.07 1.98 -3.40
CA ALA A 64 10.30 2.03 -1.96
C ALA A 64 9.14 1.38 -1.19
N GLU A 65 7.90 1.62 -1.62
CA GLU A 65 6.70 1.03 -1.02
C GLU A 65 6.68 -0.50 -1.17
N LYS A 66 7.10 -1.02 -2.33
CA LYS A 66 7.26 -2.47 -2.55
C LYS A 66 8.25 -3.09 -1.58
N GLN A 67 9.35 -2.39 -1.30
CA GLN A 67 10.34 -2.89 -0.35
C GLN A 67 9.83 -2.76 1.09
N HIS A 68 9.09 -1.68 1.40
CA HIS A 68 8.44 -1.37 2.69
C HIS A 68 9.39 -1.17 3.89
N VAL A 69 10.43 -1.99 4.01
CA VAL A 69 11.42 -2.03 5.09
C VAL A 69 12.85 -1.87 4.57
N CYS A 70 13.73 -1.35 5.42
CA CYS A 70 15.15 -1.28 5.16
C CYS A 70 15.80 -2.66 5.37
N LEU A 71 16.48 -3.21 4.36
CA LEU A 71 17.07 -4.56 4.44
C LEU A 71 18.21 -4.69 5.47
N VAL A 72 18.78 -3.57 5.91
CA VAL A 72 19.86 -3.50 6.91
C VAL A 72 19.30 -3.59 8.33
N THR A 73 18.33 -2.74 8.65
CA THR A 73 17.81 -2.58 10.01
C THR A 73 16.46 -3.24 10.24
N ASP A 74 15.84 -3.75 9.18
CA ASP A 74 14.47 -4.29 9.14
C ASP A 74 13.41 -3.32 9.68
N LYS A 75 13.72 -2.01 9.65
CA LYS A 75 12.81 -0.91 10.04
C LYS A 75 12.02 -0.42 8.84
N MET A 76 10.81 0.09 9.08
CA MET A 76 9.95 0.63 8.03
C MET A 76 10.53 1.91 7.41
N LEU A 77 10.55 1.97 6.08
CA LEU A 77 11.05 3.13 5.34
C LEU A 77 10.19 4.37 5.65
N GLY A 78 10.80 5.56 5.66
CA GLY A 78 10.09 6.80 6.00
C GLY A 78 9.89 7.08 7.49
N THR A 79 10.08 6.11 8.38
CA THR A 79 10.02 6.37 9.84
C THR A 79 11.20 7.19 10.36
N MET A 80 12.33 7.14 9.64
CA MET A 80 13.58 7.86 9.92
C MET A 80 13.84 9.02 8.96
N GLY A 81 12.85 9.41 8.16
CA GLY A 81 12.98 10.40 7.08
C GLY A 81 12.98 9.77 5.68
N PRO A 82 13.31 10.55 4.65
CA PRO A 82 13.18 10.13 3.26
C PRO A 82 14.07 8.92 2.97
N PRO A 83 13.52 7.79 2.46
CA PRO A 83 14.34 6.66 2.08
C PRO A 83 15.24 7.01 0.90
N LEU A 84 16.45 6.45 0.91
CA LEU A 84 17.48 6.70 -0.10
C LEU A 84 17.58 5.50 -1.03
N LYS A 85 17.66 5.78 -2.33
CA LYS A 85 17.92 4.76 -3.36
C LYS A 85 19.42 4.50 -3.47
N VAL A 86 19.83 3.25 -3.34
CA VAL A 86 21.20 2.79 -3.62
C VAL A 86 21.15 1.76 -4.72
N ASP A 87 21.86 2.01 -5.81
CA ASP A 87 22.03 1.01 -6.86
C ASP A 87 23.10 0.00 -6.45
N VAL A 88 22.74 -1.27 -6.45
CA VAL A 88 23.63 -2.39 -6.16
C VAL A 88 23.50 -3.40 -7.30
N ASP A 89 24.53 -3.49 -8.13
CA ASP A 89 24.57 -4.36 -9.32
C ASP A 89 23.34 -4.17 -10.24
N GLY A 90 22.94 -2.91 -10.47
CA GLY A 90 21.79 -2.58 -11.31
C GLY A 90 20.44 -2.91 -10.67
N LYS A 91 20.41 -3.08 -9.34
CA LYS A 91 19.18 -3.30 -8.57
C LYS A 91 19.01 -2.16 -7.55
N PRO A 92 17.87 -1.45 -7.57
CA PRO A 92 17.62 -0.38 -6.61
C PRO A 92 17.26 -0.99 -5.25
N ILE A 93 18.08 -0.69 -4.24
CA ILE A 93 17.83 -1.02 -2.84
C ILE A 93 17.51 0.27 -2.08
N TRP A 94 16.43 0.25 -1.31
CA TRP A 94 16.02 1.36 -0.47
C TRP A 94 16.58 1.22 0.94
N ILE A 95 17.21 2.28 1.43
CA ILE A 95 17.76 2.34 2.80
C ILE A 95 17.12 3.48 3.59
N CYS A 96 17.03 3.32 4.91
CA CYS A 96 16.40 4.31 5.78
C CYS A 96 17.28 5.54 6.06
N CYS A 97 18.61 5.45 5.92
CA CYS A 97 19.54 6.54 6.17
C CYS A 97 20.91 6.29 5.50
N GLU A 98 21.75 7.32 5.39
CA GLU A 98 23.10 7.22 4.81
C GLU A 98 24.01 6.22 5.55
N GLY A 99 23.82 6.05 6.87
CA GLY A 99 24.59 5.09 7.66
C GLY A 99 24.41 3.62 7.22
N CYS A 100 23.30 3.31 6.54
CA CYS A 100 23.06 1.98 5.97
C CYS A 100 23.73 1.77 4.61
N ARG A 101 24.24 2.83 3.96
CA ARG A 101 24.79 2.77 2.60
C ARG A 101 26.04 1.90 2.53
N ASP A 102 27.01 2.17 3.40
CA ASP A 102 28.30 1.46 3.40
C ASP A 102 28.10 -0.03 3.68
N GLU A 103 27.18 -0.38 4.58
CA GLU A 103 26.89 -1.77 4.91
C GLU A 103 26.26 -2.53 3.72
N VAL A 104 25.32 -1.89 3.02
CA VAL A 104 24.74 -2.45 1.80
C VAL A 104 25.79 -2.64 0.70
N LEU A 105 26.68 -1.67 0.53
CA LEU A 105 27.73 -1.72 -0.48
C LEU A 105 28.86 -2.70 -0.14
N ALA A 106 29.10 -2.98 1.15
CA ALA A 106 30.06 -3.97 1.61
C ALA A 106 29.52 -5.40 1.52
N ASN A 107 28.21 -5.60 1.75
CA ASN A 107 27.56 -6.91 1.77
C ASN A 107 26.51 -7.05 0.64
N LYS A 108 26.87 -6.62 -0.58
CA LYS A 108 25.96 -6.55 -1.74
C LYS A 108 25.19 -7.84 -1.97
N ASP A 109 25.88 -8.97 -2.04
CA ASP A 109 25.29 -10.28 -2.29
C ASP A 109 24.24 -10.67 -1.24
N THR A 110 24.53 -10.39 0.04
CA THR A 110 23.60 -10.67 1.15
C THR A 110 22.30 -9.88 0.98
N TYR A 111 22.40 -8.58 0.68
CA TYR A 111 21.21 -7.72 0.55
C TYR A 111 20.46 -7.93 -0.77
N LEU A 112 21.15 -8.21 -1.87
CA LEU A 112 20.52 -8.62 -3.12
C LEU A 112 19.79 -9.95 -2.98
N ALA A 113 20.30 -10.89 -2.17
CA ALA A 113 19.61 -12.14 -1.86
C ALA A 113 18.38 -11.93 -0.99
N LYS A 114 18.40 -10.97 -0.05
CA LYS A 114 17.21 -10.56 0.72
C LYS A 114 16.16 -9.92 -0.20
N LEU A 115 16.55 -8.98 -1.06
CA LEU A 115 15.64 -8.28 -1.98
C LEU A 115 14.90 -9.23 -2.93
N LYS A 116 15.49 -10.37 -3.31
CA LYS A 116 14.85 -11.38 -4.18
C LYS A 116 13.80 -12.24 -3.47
N LYS A 117 13.77 -12.22 -2.13
CA LYS A 117 12.86 -13.05 -1.32
C LYS A 117 11.58 -12.32 -0.89
N GLU A 118 11.60 -10.99 -0.97
CA GLU A 118 10.46 -10.10 -0.71
C GLU A 118 9.68 -9.84 -2.00
#